data_AF-A0A1V9VW24-F1
#
_entry.id   AF-A0A1V9VW24-F1
#
_cell.length_a   1.000
_cell.length_b   1.000
_cell.length_c   1.000
_cell.angle_alpha   90.00
_cell.angle_beta   90.00
_cell.angle_gamma   90.00
#
_symmetry.space_group_name_H-M   'P 1'
#
loop_
_entity.id
_entity.type
_entity.pdbx_description
1 polymer ?
#
loop_
_entity_poly.entity_id
_entity_poly.type
_entity_poly.pdbx_seq_one_letter_code
_entity_poly.pdbx_strand_id
1 'polypeptide(L)'
;MNTHFDGLEKRYEILFGRNSFQRFHNYVKDKRIQNVDFLSIEHEHVNDWINIQSTEVITKVNFLRNSDRPFEVLINEFKLAYLYWLSGKKHFHIEDDLANKLVQTDIHKVNSSFLKLPFPVVYFTVPEDLVGIEFVDDNDECLYQTIAQGAYVSEVKKDNKMHWWIAMFLKVQKTETGNPNHGEVSIGIRLPILDHENIFDSLTTVLDEHFPKNSVTVDAADYYLNRNSRAIAEQFSILIVNTLLYLQSDKAILEHVGEPTEHHKNKKVKKKEKRNKKSLGTSYIRIGKKVTIDNKHKQVYREFNYLKDQPRKRKEFNGQWIVRGHWRNQPYGEGLLKRKLIWIEPYVKGVGELEETEYLVK
;
A
#
# COMPACT_ATOMS: atom_id res chain seq x y z
N MET A 1 -2.82 -15.90 -3.92
CA MET A 1 -2.11 -14.90 -3.10
C MET A 1 -3.06 -13.74 -2.96
N ASN A 2 -3.81 -13.72 -1.86
CA ASN A 2 -4.40 -12.57 -1.18
C ASN A 2 -4.31 -12.88 0.33
N THR A 3 -3.09 -13.27 0.73
CA THR A 3 -2.81 -13.93 2.01
C THR A 3 -3.14 -13.04 3.19
N HIS A 4 -3.01 -11.72 3.02
CA HIS A 4 -3.33 -10.75 4.05
C HIS A 4 -4.83 -10.66 4.33
N PHE A 5 -5.68 -10.49 3.31
CA PHE A 5 -7.14 -10.47 3.51
C PHE A 5 -7.64 -11.79 4.09
N ASP A 6 -7.15 -12.92 3.58
CA ASP A 6 -7.57 -14.24 4.09
C ASP A 6 -7.18 -14.41 5.58
N GLY A 7 -6.03 -13.86 5.99
CA GLY A 7 -5.60 -13.77 7.38
C GLY A 7 -6.52 -12.88 8.24
N LEU A 8 -6.86 -11.69 7.75
CA LEU A 8 -7.81 -10.78 8.41
C LEU A 8 -9.21 -11.39 8.52
N GLU A 9 -9.74 -11.99 7.45
CA GLU A 9 -11.03 -12.66 7.44
C GLU A 9 -11.08 -13.73 8.52
N LYS A 10 -10.06 -14.61 8.58
CA LYS A 10 -9.95 -15.62 9.64
C LYS A 10 -9.85 -15.01 11.04
N ARG A 11 -9.06 -13.94 11.22
CA ARG A 11 -8.94 -13.21 12.50
C ARG A 11 -10.32 -12.71 12.95
N TYR A 12 -11.08 -12.10 12.07
CA TYR A 12 -12.41 -11.58 12.38
C TYR A 12 -13.47 -12.65 12.54
N GLU A 13 -13.32 -13.81 11.90
CA GLU A 13 -14.17 -14.96 12.20
C GLU A 13 -13.93 -15.52 13.61
N ILE A 14 -12.69 -15.48 14.10
CA ILE A 14 -12.37 -15.87 15.48
C ILE A 14 -12.94 -14.86 16.48
N LEU A 15 -12.81 -13.56 16.18
CA LEU A 15 -13.24 -12.48 17.08
C LEU A 15 -14.77 -12.30 17.10
N PHE A 16 -15.40 -12.25 15.92
CA PHE A 16 -16.82 -11.89 15.77
C PHE A 16 -17.71 -13.07 15.34
N GLY A 17 -17.14 -14.26 15.17
CA GLY A 17 -17.82 -15.46 14.70
C GLY A 17 -17.83 -15.59 13.18
N ARG A 18 -18.18 -16.79 12.69
CA ARG A 18 -18.19 -17.13 11.25
C ARG A 18 -19.03 -16.17 10.41
N ASN A 19 -18.60 -15.91 9.18
CA ASN A 19 -19.25 -15.00 8.25
C ASN A 19 -19.44 -13.58 8.82
N SER A 20 -18.50 -13.10 9.65
CA SER A 20 -18.56 -11.80 10.32
C SER A 20 -18.87 -10.65 9.36
N PHE A 21 -18.20 -10.58 8.20
CA PHE A 21 -18.47 -9.56 7.17
C PHE A 21 -19.89 -9.61 6.62
N GLN A 22 -20.44 -10.79 6.31
CA GLN A 22 -21.81 -10.91 5.81
C GLN A 22 -22.85 -10.53 6.88
N ARG A 23 -22.59 -10.88 8.14
CA ARG A 23 -23.46 -10.52 9.27
C ARG A 23 -23.44 -9.03 9.53
N PHE A 24 -22.27 -8.40 9.47
CA PHE A 24 -22.14 -6.96 9.55
C PHE A 24 -22.80 -6.26 8.36
N HIS A 25 -22.67 -6.81 7.15
CA HIS A 25 -23.34 -6.27 5.97
C HIS A 25 -24.87 -6.24 6.12
N ASN A 26 -25.45 -7.30 6.69
CA ASN A 26 -26.89 -7.34 6.97
C ASN A 26 -27.28 -6.26 7.99
N TYR A 27 -26.49 -6.08 9.04
CA TYR A 27 -26.68 -5.00 10.02
C TYR A 27 -26.65 -3.62 9.38
N VAL A 28 -25.67 -3.34 8.52
CA VAL A 28 -25.54 -2.07 7.77
C VAL A 28 -26.79 -1.81 6.91
N LYS A 29 -27.31 -2.85 6.25
CA LYS A 29 -28.56 -2.78 5.47
C LYS A 29 -29.78 -2.52 6.34
N ASP A 30 -29.90 -3.21 7.47
CA ASP A 30 -31.03 -3.06 8.39
C ASP A 30 -31.07 -1.66 9.01
N LYS A 31 -29.90 -1.09 9.31
CA LYS A 31 -29.74 0.30 9.77
C LYS A 31 -29.89 1.34 8.66
N ARG A 32 -30.09 0.92 7.41
CA ARG A 32 -30.24 1.77 6.22
C ARG A 32 -29.11 2.78 6.07
N ILE A 33 -27.90 2.39 6.41
CA ILE A 33 -26.71 3.23 6.20
C ILE A 33 -26.52 3.36 4.69
N GLN A 34 -26.69 4.58 4.17
CA GLN A 34 -26.57 4.88 2.74
C GLN A 34 -25.12 5.19 2.38
N ASN A 35 -24.75 5.01 1.10
CA ASN A 35 -23.42 5.34 0.57
C ASN A 35 -22.28 4.72 1.39
N VAL A 36 -22.33 3.40 1.55
CA VAL A 36 -21.38 2.64 2.40
C VAL A 36 -19.93 2.83 1.92
N ASP A 37 -19.24 3.75 2.58
CA ASP A 37 -17.81 4.04 2.50
C ASP A 37 -17.14 4.01 3.88
N PHE A 38 -15.83 4.29 3.94
CA PHE A 38 -15.09 4.23 5.20
C PHE A 38 -15.57 5.20 6.29
N LEU A 39 -16.03 6.39 5.94
CA LEU A 39 -16.51 7.35 6.93
C LEU A 39 -17.96 7.10 7.30
N SER A 40 -18.81 6.71 6.35
CA SER A 40 -20.22 6.39 6.62
C SER A 40 -20.40 5.29 7.68
N ILE A 41 -19.41 4.40 7.82
CA ILE A 41 -19.36 3.38 8.86
C ILE A 41 -18.63 3.95 10.07
N GLU A 42 -19.31 4.77 10.85
CA GLU A 42 -18.78 5.26 12.14
C GLU A 42 -18.42 4.13 13.11
N HIS A 43 -17.52 4.41 14.07
CA HIS A 43 -17.08 3.43 15.07
C HIS A 43 -18.24 2.90 15.91
N GLU A 44 -19.22 3.75 16.21
CA GLU A 44 -20.45 3.43 16.92
C GLU A 44 -21.24 2.35 16.20
N HIS A 45 -21.31 2.38 14.87
CA HIS A 45 -22.02 1.34 14.10
C HIS A 45 -21.41 -0.05 14.31
N VAL A 46 -20.08 -0.13 14.35
CA VAL A 46 -19.38 -1.40 14.60
C VAL A 46 -19.56 -1.83 16.06
N ASN A 47 -19.48 -0.88 16.99
CA ASN A 47 -19.71 -1.13 18.42
C ASN A 47 -21.12 -1.62 18.72
N ASP A 48 -22.14 -0.99 18.16
CA ASP A 48 -23.54 -1.39 18.28
C ASP A 48 -23.75 -2.79 17.70
N TRP A 49 -23.16 -3.06 16.54
CA TRP A 49 -23.20 -4.40 15.95
C TRP A 49 -22.55 -5.44 16.86
N ILE A 50 -21.40 -5.14 17.48
CA ILE A 50 -20.74 -6.02 18.44
C ILE A 50 -21.63 -6.27 19.67
N ASN A 51 -22.32 -5.25 20.17
CA ASN A 51 -23.14 -5.33 21.38
C ASN A 51 -24.42 -6.17 21.20
N ILE A 52 -24.84 -6.42 19.95
CA ILE A 52 -25.97 -7.35 19.64
C ILE A 52 -25.50 -8.77 19.30
N GLN A 53 -24.20 -9.07 19.44
CA GLN A 53 -23.67 -10.42 19.24
C GLN A 53 -23.89 -11.31 20.47
N SER A 54 -23.51 -12.59 20.37
CA SER A 54 -23.51 -13.50 21.52
C SER A 54 -22.62 -12.99 22.65
N THR A 55 -22.96 -13.32 23.90
CA THR A 55 -22.18 -12.97 25.09
C THR A 55 -20.69 -13.33 24.96
N GLU A 56 -20.37 -14.49 24.36
CA GLU A 56 -18.98 -14.91 24.13
C GLU A 56 -18.18 -13.90 23.27
N VAL A 57 -18.77 -13.40 22.18
CA VAL A 57 -18.15 -12.38 21.31
C VAL A 57 -17.99 -11.07 22.07
N ILE A 58 -19.02 -10.64 22.81
CA ILE A 58 -18.98 -9.41 23.60
C ILE A 58 -17.86 -9.49 24.64
N THR A 59 -17.73 -10.60 25.37
CA THR A 59 -16.66 -10.79 26.36
C THR A 59 -15.27 -10.75 25.73
N LYS A 60 -15.05 -11.43 24.60
CA LYS A 60 -13.77 -11.40 23.87
C LYS A 60 -13.41 -9.99 23.41
N VAL A 61 -14.37 -9.24 22.90
CA VAL A 61 -14.14 -7.88 22.42
C VAL A 61 -13.93 -6.89 23.56
N ASN A 62 -14.69 -7.02 24.66
CA ASN A 62 -14.51 -6.15 25.82
C ASN A 62 -13.12 -6.30 26.46
N PHE A 63 -12.52 -7.49 26.41
CA PHE A 63 -11.13 -7.67 26.79
C PHE A 63 -10.18 -6.79 25.95
N LEU A 64 -10.43 -6.69 24.64
CA LEU A 64 -9.65 -5.83 23.74
C LEU A 64 -9.98 -4.34 23.91
N ARG A 65 -11.24 -3.98 24.18
CA ARG A 65 -11.66 -2.59 24.45
C ARG A 65 -10.95 -1.97 25.64
N ASN A 66 -10.65 -2.77 26.67
CA ASN A 66 -9.94 -2.30 27.86
C ASN A 66 -8.45 -2.00 27.59
N SER A 67 -7.97 -2.23 26.37
CA SER A 67 -6.71 -1.69 25.86
C SER A 67 -7.05 -0.60 24.83
N ASP A 68 -6.94 0.68 25.20
CA ASP A 68 -7.50 1.78 24.40
C ASP A 68 -6.94 1.88 22.98
N ARG A 69 -5.62 1.68 22.79
CA ARG A 69 -4.97 1.82 21.47
C ARG A 69 -5.18 0.62 20.53
N PRO A 70 -5.17 -0.64 21.00
CA PRO A 70 -5.45 -1.79 20.15
C PRO A 70 -6.87 -1.81 19.54
N PHE A 71 -7.87 -1.28 20.24
CA PHE A 71 -9.25 -1.45 19.79
C PHE A 71 -9.63 -0.55 18.61
N GLU A 72 -9.23 0.72 18.61
CA GLU A 72 -9.53 1.63 17.49
C GLU A 72 -8.87 1.15 16.18
N VAL A 73 -7.61 0.69 16.27
CA VAL A 73 -6.89 0.10 15.15
C VAL A 73 -7.63 -1.12 14.61
N LEU A 74 -8.06 -2.02 15.49
CA LEU A 74 -8.83 -3.21 15.13
C LEU A 74 -10.13 -2.86 14.37
N ILE A 75 -10.87 -1.84 14.83
CA ILE A 75 -12.11 -1.38 14.20
C ILE A 75 -11.83 -0.79 12.81
N ASN A 76 -10.79 0.04 12.68
CA ASN A 76 -10.40 0.61 11.40
C ASN A 76 -9.94 -0.47 10.39
N GLU A 77 -9.16 -1.45 10.83
CA GLU A 77 -8.79 -2.61 10.02
C GLU A 77 -10.03 -3.43 9.60
N PHE A 78 -10.97 -3.65 10.52
CA PHE A 78 -12.21 -4.38 10.22
C PHE A 78 -13.03 -3.65 9.16
N LYS A 79 -13.21 -2.33 9.30
CA LYS A 79 -13.90 -1.48 8.33
C LYS A 79 -13.25 -1.57 6.95
N LEU A 80 -11.93 -1.47 6.86
CA LEU A 80 -11.20 -1.58 5.59
C LEU A 80 -11.38 -2.95 4.95
N ALA A 81 -11.18 -4.02 5.72
CA ALA A 81 -11.35 -5.39 5.22
C ALA A 81 -12.79 -5.65 4.77
N TYR A 82 -13.78 -5.18 5.53
CA TYR A 82 -15.19 -5.24 5.16
C TYR A 82 -15.48 -4.49 3.85
N LEU A 83 -15.00 -3.26 3.68
CA LEU A 83 -15.22 -2.48 2.46
C LEU A 83 -14.51 -3.09 1.25
N TYR A 84 -13.32 -3.65 1.45
CA TYR A 84 -12.62 -4.40 0.42
C TYR A 84 -13.39 -5.67 0.00
N TRP A 85 -13.92 -6.42 0.97
CA TRP A 85 -14.80 -7.56 0.73
C TRP A 85 -16.05 -7.13 -0.06
N LEU A 86 -16.70 -6.04 0.36
CA LEU A 86 -17.90 -5.49 -0.26
C LEU A 86 -17.64 -5.00 -1.69
N SER A 87 -16.45 -4.44 -1.95
CA SER A 87 -16.01 -3.93 -3.25
C SER A 87 -15.57 -5.03 -4.23
N GLY A 88 -15.76 -6.30 -3.87
CA GLY A 88 -15.45 -7.44 -4.73
C GLY A 88 -13.96 -7.81 -4.73
N LYS A 89 -13.24 -7.53 -3.63
CA LYS A 89 -11.86 -7.97 -3.37
C LYS A 89 -10.89 -7.62 -4.51
N LYS A 90 -10.86 -6.34 -4.90
CA LYS A 90 -10.03 -5.85 -6.02
C LYS A 90 -8.55 -5.82 -5.65
N HIS A 91 -7.87 -6.93 -5.91
CA HIS A 91 -6.46 -7.13 -5.60
C HIS A 91 -5.58 -6.83 -6.82
N PHE A 92 -4.59 -5.97 -6.63
CA PHE A 92 -3.50 -5.69 -7.55
C PHE A 92 -2.16 -6.15 -6.97
N HIS A 93 -1.38 -6.88 -7.75
CA HIS A 93 -0.03 -7.31 -7.42
C HIS A 93 0.97 -6.59 -8.33
N ILE A 94 1.90 -5.84 -7.73
CA ILE A 94 2.93 -5.11 -8.47
C ILE A 94 4.13 -6.04 -8.65
N GLU A 95 4.52 -6.29 -9.90
CA GLU A 95 5.65 -7.18 -10.20
C GLU A 95 7.00 -6.52 -9.86
N ASP A 96 7.98 -7.34 -9.48
CA ASP A 96 9.27 -6.94 -8.91
C ASP A 96 9.97 -5.84 -9.71
N ASP A 97 10.22 -6.05 -10.99
CA ASP A 97 10.98 -5.12 -11.82
C ASP A 97 10.23 -3.80 -12.03
N LEU A 98 8.89 -3.82 -12.12
CA LEU A 98 8.09 -2.60 -12.15
C LEU A 98 8.20 -1.87 -10.81
N ALA A 99 7.98 -2.57 -9.70
CA ALA A 99 7.99 -1.97 -8.37
C ALA A 99 9.36 -1.31 -8.07
N ASN A 100 10.46 -1.97 -8.43
CA ASN A 100 11.81 -1.42 -8.32
C ASN A 100 11.99 -0.11 -9.10
N LYS A 101 11.42 -0.01 -10.31
CA LYS A 101 11.43 1.24 -11.07
C LYS A 101 10.51 2.31 -10.48
N LEU A 102 9.33 1.94 -9.98
CA LEU A 102 8.38 2.89 -9.41
C LEU A 102 8.87 3.49 -8.09
N VAL A 103 9.57 2.74 -7.23
CA VAL A 103 10.21 3.32 -6.02
C VAL A 103 11.25 4.39 -6.39
N GLN A 104 11.94 4.22 -7.53
CA GLN A 104 12.93 5.17 -8.04
C GLN A 104 12.34 6.24 -8.98
N THR A 105 11.02 6.43 -8.96
CA THR A 105 10.33 7.44 -9.77
C THR A 105 9.86 8.61 -8.90
N ASP A 106 10.23 9.82 -9.29
CA ASP A 106 9.84 11.05 -8.61
C ASP A 106 8.42 11.48 -8.98
N ILE A 107 7.66 11.88 -7.95
CA ILE A 107 6.30 12.41 -8.06
C ILE A 107 6.24 13.94 -7.96
N HIS A 108 7.39 14.61 -7.90
CA HIS A 108 7.47 16.06 -7.85
C HIS A 108 6.73 16.68 -9.06
N LYS A 109 5.95 17.73 -8.81
CA LYS A 109 5.20 18.47 -9.84
C LYS A 109 4.03 17.69 -10.47
N VAL A 110 3.62 16.57 -9.88
CA VAL A 110 2.38 15.89 -10.27
C VAL A 110 1.24 16.43 -9.43
N ASN A 111 0.20 16.92 -10.08
CA ASN A 111 -0.99 17.41 -9.41
C ASN A 111 -1.82 16.25 -8.83
N SER A 112 -2.33 16.39 -7.62
CA SER A 112 -3.10 15.33 -6.98
C SER A 112 -4.41 14.99 -7.68
N SER A 113 -5.00 15.89 -8.47
CA SER A 113 -6.15 15.55 -9.33
C SER A 113 -5.89 14.47 -10.40
N PHE A 114 -4.61 14.17 -10.70
CA PHE A 114 -4.27 13.02 -11.56
C PHE A 114 -4.43 11.67 -10.86
N LEU A 115 -4.65 11.67 -9.55
CA LEU A 115 -4.86 10.45 -8.77
C LEU A 115 -6.32 10.02 -8.84
N LYS A 116 -6.56 8.83 -9.40
CA LYS A 116 -7.88 8.19 -9.47
C LYS A 116 -7.75 6.73 -9.07
N LEU A 117 -8.64 6.25 -8.20
CA LEU A 117 -8.71 4.82 -7.94
C LEU A 117 -9.52 4.11 -9.03
N PRO A 118 -9.09 2.93 -9.49
CA PRO A 118 -9.87 2.14 -10.44
C PRO A 118 -11.15 1.56 -9.81
N PHE A 119 -11.19 1.45 -8.47
CA PHE A 119 -12.33 0.97 -7.68
C PHE A 119 -12.39 1.72 -6.35
N PRO A 120 -13.56 1.80 -5.68
CA PRO A 120 -13.70 2.53 -4.41
C PRO A 120 -12.71 2.08 -3.33
N VAL A 121 -12.43 0.77 -3.28
CA VAL A 121 -11.41 0.17 -2.42
C VAL A 121 -10.60 -0.85 -3.22
N VAL A 122 -9.29 -0.74 -3.12
CA VAL A 122 -8.33 -1.67 -3.73
C VAL A 122 -7.31 -2.14 -2.70
N TYR A 123 -6.77 -3.34 -2.92
CA TYR A 123 -5.61 -3.83 -2.17
C TYR A 123 -4.43 -3.97 -3.11
N PHE A 124 -3.31 -3.34 -2.78
CA PHE A 124 -2.04 -3.53 -3.47
C PHE A 124 -1.13 -4.44 -2.66
N THR A 125 -0.56 -5.46 -3.29
CA THR A 125 0.60 -6.19 -2.73
C THR A 125 1.85 -5.78 -3.48
N VAL A 126 2.95 -5.68 -2.74
CA VAL A 126 4.29 -5.36 -3.26
C VAL A 126 5.21 -6.58 -3.14
N PRO A 127 6.31 -6.61 -3.90
CA PRO A 127 7.37 -7.58 -3.70
C PRO A 127 7.90 -7.52 -2.27
N GLU A 128 8.21 -8.68 -1.71
CA GLU A 128 8.89 -8.78 -0.42
C GLU A 128 10.25 -8.06 -0.52
N ASP A 129 10.70 -7.45 0.58
CA ASP A 129 11.97 -6.74 0.74
C ASP A 129 12.18 -5.45 -0.09
N LEU A 130 11.17 -5.00 -0.84
CA LEU A 130 11.31 -3.78 -1.63
C LEU A 130 11.31 -2.50 -0.79
N VAL A 131 10.38 -2.41 0.17
CA VAL A 131 10.22 -1.28 1.08
C VAL A 131 10.24 -1.83 2.49
N GLY A 132 11.37 -1.68 3.16
CA GLY A 132 11.54 -2.14 4.53
C GLY A 132 12.62 -1.37 5.25
N ILE A 133 12.64 -1.47 6.56
CA ILE A 133 13.61 -0.83 7.44
C ILE A 133 14.17 -1.84 8.43
N GLU A 134 15.48 -1.78 8.63
CA GLU A 134 16.19 -2.55 9.65
C GLU A 134 16.32 -1.70 10.92
N PHE A 135 16.06 -2.33 12.06
CA PHE A 135 16.32 -1.80 13.38
C PHE A 135 17.60 -2.49 13.87
N VAL A 136 18.68 -1.72 13.91
CA VAL A 136 19.98 -2.19 14.39
C VAL A 136 20.22 -1.77 15.83
N ASP A 137 21.01 -2.56 16.57
CA ASP A 137 21.51 -2.20 17.89
C ASP A 137 22.77 -1.31 17.81
N ASP A 138 23.37 -1.01 18.96
CA ASP A 138 24.60 -0.19 19.05
C ASP A 138 25.84 -0.86 18.40
N ASN A 139 25.76 -2.15 18.07
CA ASN A 139 26.82 -2.92 17.41
C ASN A 139 26.56 -3.10 15.89
N ASP A 140 25.59 -2.38 15.33
CA ASP A 140 25.09 -2.56 13.95
C ASP A 140 24.47 -3.96 13.70
N GLU A 141 24.11 -4.71 14.73
CA GLU A 141 23.41 -5.99 14.60
C GLU A 141 21.92 -5.73 14.37
N CYS A 142 21.38 -6.28 13.28
CA CYS A 142 19.96 -6.16 12.98
C CYS A 142 19.15 -6.96 14.01
N LEU A 143 18.34 -6.27 14.82
CA LEU A 143 17.44 -6.85 15.82
C LEU A 143 16.09 -7.23 15.20
N TYR A 144 15.54 -6.31 14.41
CA TYR A 144 14.24 -6.46 13.76
C TYR A 144 14.27 -5.88 12.36
N GLN A 145 13.47 -6.47 11.47
CA GLN A 145 13.23 -5.96 10.14
C GLN A 145 11.73 -5.76 9.96
N THR A 146 11.33 -4.57 9.51
CA THR A 146 9.95 -4.26 9.17
C THR A 146 9.82 -4.10 7.67
N ILE A 147 8.99 -4.91 7.02
CA ILE A 147 8.83 -4.97 5.56
C ILE A 147 7.38 -4.69 5.18
N ALA A 148 7.16 -3.79 4.23
CA ALA A 148 5.85 -3.54 3.67
C ALA A 148 5.35 -4.76 2.86
N GLN A 149 4.14 -5.22 3.16
CA GLN A 149 3.49 -6.33 2.45
C GLN A 149 2.46 -5.85 1.43
N GLY A 150 1.76 -4.78 1.77
CA GLY A 150 0.66 -4.29 0.95
C GLY A 150 -0.08 -3.13 1.61
N ALA A 151 -1.00 -2.53 0.85
CA ALA A 151 -1.83 -1.44 1.34
C ALA A 151 -3.26 -1.55 0.82
N TYR A 152 -4.23 -1.32 1.69
CA TYR A 152 -5.59 -0.96 1.25
C TYR A 152 -5.61 0.53 0.92
N VAL A 153 -6.20 0.87 -0.23
CA VAL A 153 -6.42 2.26 -0.63
C VAL A 153 -7.90 2.45 -0.86
N SER A 154 -8.49 3.42 -0.18
CA SER A 154 -9.90 3.77 -0.29
C SER A 154 -10.07 5.24 -0.59
N GLU A 155 -11.01 5.55 -1.47
CA GLU A 155 -11.53 6.91 -1.63
C GLU A 155 -12.44 7.26 -0.46
N VAL A 156 -12.29 8.48 0.07
CA VAL A 156 -13.00 8.97 1.23
C VAL A 156 -13.35 10.44 1.05
N LYS A 157 -14.58 10.86 1.40
CA LYS A 157 -15.00 12.27 1.36
C LYS A 157 -15.06 12.84 2.77
N LYS A 158 -14.22 13.82 3.07
CA LYS A 158 -14.24 14.56 4.35
C LYS A 158 -14.31 16.05 4.05
N ASP A 159 -15.23 16.77 4.69
CA ASP A 159 -15.40 18.22 4.55
C ASP A 159 -15.54 18.68 3.08
N ASN A 160 -16.33 17.93 2.30
CA ASN A 160 -16.50 18.11 0.84
C ASN A 160 -15.21 17.97 0.00
N LYS A 161 -14.11 17.50 0.60
CA LYS A 161 -12.84 17.24 -0.09
C LYS A 161 -12.59 15.74 -0.23
N MET A 162 -12.12 15.34 -1.40
CA MET A 162 -11.69 13.96 -1.64
C MET A 162 -10.35 13.71 -0.94
N HIS A 163 -10.27 12.57 -0.28
CA HIS A 163 -9.06 12.05 0.34
C HIS A 163 -8.88 10.60 -0.06
N TRP A 164 -7.63 10.16 -0.05
CA TRP A 164 -7.27 8.76 -0.08
C TRP A 164 -6.85 8.31 1.30
N TRP A 165 -7.53 7.30 1.81
CA TRP A 165 -7.06 6.56 2.97
C TRP A 165 -6.12 5.46 2.48
N ILE A 166 -4.84 5.54 2.85
CA ILE A 166 -3.83 4.54 2.56
C ILE A 166 -3.50 3.82 3.87
N ALA A 167 -3.93 2.57 4.00
CA ALA A 167 -3.62 1.72 5.15
C ALA A 167 -2.59 0.67 4.74
N MET A 168 -1.37 0.87 5.19
CA MET A 168 -0.20 0.03 4.93
C MET A 168 -0.10 -1.06 5.98
N PHE A 169 0.28 -2.27 5.55
CA PHE A 169 0.52 -3.41 6.43
C PHE A 169 1.95 -3.85 6.30
N LEU A 170 2.62 -3.93 7.43
CA LEU A 170 4.03 -4.19 7.57
C LEU A 170 4.22 -5.47 8.38
N LYS A 171 5.05 -6.37 7.88
CA LYS A 171 5.49 -7.55 8.61
C LYS A 171 6.74 -7.20 9.41
N VAL A 172 6.73 -7.51 10.69
CA VAL A 172 7.89 -7.38 11.58
C VAL A 172 8.52 -8.75 11.77
N GLN A 173 9.81 -8.88 11.50
CA GLN A 173 10.58 -10.12 11.62
C GLN A 173 11.75 -9.89 12.59
N LYS A 174 11.95 -10.81 13.54
CA LYS A 174 13.13 -10.80 14.41
C LYS A 174 14.25 -11.60 13.73
N THR A 175 15.42 -11.00 13.59
CA THR A 175 16.54 -11.51 12.78
C THR A 175 17.48 -12.42 13.55
N GLU A 176 17.65 -12.22 14.87
CA GLU A 176 18.70 -12.91 15.64
C GLU A 176 18.32 -14.28 16.22
N THR A 177 17.05 -14.56 16.52
CA THR A 177 16.71 -15.71 17.39
C THR A 177 16.07 -16.92 16.70
N GLY A 178 15.98 -16.97 15.37
CA GLY A 178 15.35 -18.10 14.65
C GLY A 178 13.89 -18.39 15.07
N ASN A 179 13.29 -17.49 15.85
CA ASN A 179 11.97 -17.64 16.44
C ASN A 179 10.99 -16.90 15.53
N PRO A 180 10.04 -17.59 14.88
CA PRO A 180 9.16 -17.04 13.85
C PRO A 180 8.03 -16.18 14.45
N ASN A 181 8.31 -15.47 15.55
CA ASN A 181 7.38 -14.47 16.08
C ASN A 181 7.34 -13.30 15.10
N HIS A 182 6.50 -13.46 14.10
CA HIS A 182 6.16 -12.44 13.12
C HIS A 182 5.10 -11.53 13.74
N GLY A 183 5.45 -10.25 13.89
CA GLY A 183 4.50 -9.20 14.21
C GLY A 183 3.89 -8.64 12.94
N GLU A 184 2.76 -7.96 13.08
CA GLU A 184 2.18 -7.12 12.04
C GLU A 184 1.97 -5.72 12.63
N VAL A 185 2.33 -4.69 11.87
CA VAL A 185 2.10 -3.29 12.20
C VAL A 185 1.39 -2.65 11.03
N SER A 186 0.38 -1.82 11.33
CA SER A 186 -0.32 -1.04 10.32
C SER A 186 0.03 0.45 10.43
N ILE A 187 0.22 1.11 9.30
CA ILE A 187 0.32 2.58 9.23
C ILE A 187 -0.80 3.11 8.35
N GLY A 188 -1.63 4.00 8.89
CA GLY A 188 -2.69 4.68 8.14
C GLY A 188 -2.33 6.14 7.89
N ILE A 189 -2.42 6.60 6.64
CA ILE A 189 -2.35 8.02 6.30
C ILE A 189 -3.56 8.45 5.47
N ARG A 190 -3.91 9.73 5.56
CA ARG A 190 -4.99 10.35 4.77
C ARG A 190 -4.40 11.41 3.85
N LEU A 191 -4.30 11.10 2.57
CA LEU A 191 -3.74 11.99 1.55
C LEU A 191 -4.88 12.81 0.91
N PRO A 192 -4.90 14.14 1.04
CA PRO A 192 -5.90 14.97 0.36
C PRO A 192 -5.68 15.00 -1.16
N ILE A 193 -6.77 15.01 -1.92
CA ILE A 193 -6.78 15.12 -3.38
C ILE A 193 -7.34 16.49 -3.75
N LEU A 194 -6.47 17.38 -4.22
CA LEU A 194 -6.70 18.82 -4.42
C LEU A 194 -6.30 19.25 -5.84
N ASP A 195 -7.19 19.94 -6.54
CA ASP A 195 -7.10 20.22 -7.98
C ASP A 195 -5.86 21.00 -8.43
N HIS A 196 -5.16 21.67 -7.51
CA HIS A 196 -4.02 22.54 -7.81
C HIS A 196 -2.78 22.26 -6.95
N GLU A 197 -2.81 21.25 -6.09
CA GLU A 197 -1.66 20.92 -5.25
C GLU A 197 -0.84 19.77 -5.82
N ASN A 198 0.47 19.88 -5.63
CA ASN A 198 1.44 18.84 -5.92
C ASN A 198 1.33 17.72 -4.88
N ILE A 199 1.17 16.48 -5.34
CA ILE A 199 1.03 15.28 -4.50
C ILE A 199 2.16 15.17 -3.48
N PHE A 200 3.39 15.49 -3.90
CA PHE A 200 4.56 15.41 -3.02
C PHE A 200 4.45 16.36 -1.83
N ASP A 201 3.93 17.58 -2.06
CA ASP A 201 3.79 18.59 -1.03
C ASP A 201 2.68 18.17 -0.06
N SER A 202 1.52 17.75 -0.58
CA SER A 202 0.41 17.23 0.24
C SER A 202 0.83 16.00 1.07
N LEU A 203 1.60 15.06 0.49
CA LEU A 203 2.13 13.90 1.22
C LEU A 203 3.11 14.34 2.31
N THR A 204 3.99 15.30 2.01
CA THR A 204 4.95 15.82 2.99
C THR A 204 4.24 16.44 4.18
N THR A 205 3.21 17.25 3.95
CA THR A 205 2.38 17.83 5.02
C THR A 205 1.75 16.75 5.88
N VAL A 206 1.10 15.74 5.27
CA VAL A 206 0.47 14.63 6.00
C VAL A 206 1.49 13.88 6.85
N LEU A 207 2.69 13.61 6.31
CA LEU A 207 3.75 12.93 7.04
C LEU A 207 4.33 13.80 8.16
N ASP A 208 4.46 15.11 7.98
CA ASP A 208 4.91 16.03 9.02
C ASP A 208 3.91 16.13 10.19
N GLU A 209 2.61 16.03 9.90
CA GLU A 209 1.56 15.98 10.91
C GLU A 209 1.54 14.65 11.70
N HIS A 210 1.69 13.51 11.01
CA HIS A 210 1.62 12.19 11.64
C HIS A 210 2.95 11.75 12.27
N PHE A 211 4.07 12.16 11.67
CA PHE A 211 5.43 11.78 12.05
C PHE A 211 6.37 13.01 12.01
N PRO A 212 6.22 13.93 12.97
CA PRO A 212 6.98 15.18 12.98
C PRO A 212 8.49 14.94 13.10
N LYS A 213 9.27 15.55 12.18
CA LYS A 213 10.75 15.42 12.13
C LYS A 213 11.46 15.97 13.37
N ASN A 214 10.87 16.99 13.98
CA ASN A 214 11.44 17.74 15.10
C ASN A 214 10.61 17.53 16.38
N SER A 215 10.00 16.35 16.56
CA SER A 215 9.36 16.09 17.85
C SER A 215 10.44 16.21 18.93
N VAL A 216 10.24 17.16 19.85
CA VAL A 216 10.99 17.20 21.11
C VAL A 216 10.45 16.03 21.95
N THR A 217 10.68 14.80 21.49
CA THR A 217 10.33 13.62 22.27
C THR A 217 11.32 13.53 23.41
N VAL A 218 10.79 13.37 24.61
CA VAL A 218 11.59 13.18 25.83
C VAL A 218 12.26 11.80 25.82
N ASP A 219 11.75 10.87 25.00
CA ASP A 219 12.24 9.50 24.85
C ASP A 219 12.88 9.26 23.47
N ALA A 220 14.08 8.67 23.47
CA ALA A 220 14.80 8.25 22.27
C ALA A 220 14.05 7.14 21.51
N ALA A 221 13.35 6.24 22.21
CA ALA A 221 12.60 5.16 21.57
C ALA A 221 11.49 5.71 20.65
N ASP A 222 10.74 6.70 21.12
CA ASP A 222 9.70 7.38 20.33
C ASP A 222 10.28 8.13 19.13
N TYR A 223 11.46 8.75 19.29
CA TYR A 223 12.14 9.41 18.17
C TYR A 223 12.46 8.43 17.04
N TYR A 224 13.11 7.30 17.36
CA TYR A 224 13.46 6.29 16.38
C TYR A 224 12.22 5.64 15.75
N LEU A 225 11.20 5.35 16.55
CA LEU A 225 9.94 4.81 16.05
C LEU A 225 9.26 5.76 15.05
N ASN A 226 9.18 7.05 15.37
CA ASN A 226 8.60 8.05 14.49
C ASN A 226 9.42 8.24 13.22
N ARG A 227 10.75 8.35 13.33
CA ARG A 227 11.66 8.46 12.19
C ARG A 227 11.51 7.27 11.23
N ASN A 228 11.49 6.06 11.77
CA ASN A 228 11.41 4.83 10.99
C ASN A 228 10.03 4.65 10.36
N SER A 229 8.96 4.93 11.12
CA SER A 229 7.58 4.94 10.63
C SER A 229 7.38 5.96 9.51
N ARG A 230 7.99 7.14 9.63
CA ARG A 230 7.98 8.15 8.58
C ARG A 230 8.65 7.64 7.31
N ALA A 231 9.87 7.11 7.42
CA ALA A 231 10.65 6.69 6.26
C ALA A 231 9.93 5.60 5.46
N ILE A 232 9.37 4.60 6.15
CA ILE A 232 8.62 3.54 5.49
C ILE A 232 7.28 4.04 4.93
N ALA A 233 6.57 4.90 5.66
CA ALA A 233 5.32 5.50 5.18
C ALA A 233 5.53 6.36 3.94
N GLU A 234 6.60 7.15 3.89
CA GLU A 234 6.95 8.00 2.76
C GLU A 234 7.24 7.16 1.51
N GLN A 235 8.20 6.23 1.59
CA GLN A 235 8.56 5.39 0.44
C GLN A 235 7.39 4.54 -0.04
N PHE A 236 6.64 3.95 0.88
CA PHE A 236 5.54 3.09 0.49
C PHE A 236 4.39 3.89 -0.12
N SER A 237 4.09 5.08 0.41
CA SER A 237 3.12 6.00 -0.21
C SER A 237 3.54 6.39 -1.61
N ILE A 238 4.81 6.72 -1.83
CA ILE A 238 5.35 7.05 -3.15
C ILE A 238 5.15 5.88 -4.12
N LEU A 239 5.44 4.64 -3.68
CA LEU A 239 5.22 3.45 -4.49
C LEU A 239 3.73 3.27 -4.85
N ILE A 240 2.83 3.43 -3.90
CA ILE A 240 1.38 3.33 -4.14
C ILE A 240 0.90 4.43 -5.10
N VAL A 241 1.32 5.68 -4.90
CA VAL A 241 1.02 6.82 -5.78
C VAL A 241 1.54 6.56 -7.19
N ASN A 242 2.82 6.17 -7.34
CA ASN A 242 3.43 5.84 -8.63
C ASN A 242 2.72 4.68 -9.32
N THR A 243 2.27 3.68 -8.58
CA THR A 243 1.48 2.56 -9.11
C THR A 243 0.16 3.06 -9.68
N LEU A 244 -0.54 3.95 -8.97
CA LEU A 244 -1.81 4.50 -9.41
C LEU A 244 -1.67 5.42 -10.63
N LEU A 245 -0.59 6.18 -10.71
CA LEU A 245 -0.25 6.94 -11.91
C LEU A 245 0.10 6.01 -13.09
N TYR A 246 0.84 4.92 -12.83
CA TYR A 246 1.16 3.91 -13.85
C TYR A 246 -0.09 3.23 -14.40
N LEU A 247 -1.04 2.85 -13.54
CA LEU A 247 -2.32 2.27 -13.95
C LEU A 247 -3.14 3.19 -14.87
N GLN A 248 -2.96 4.51 -14.75
CA GLN A 248 -3.62 5.51 -15.58
C GLN A 248 -2.81 5.91 -16.83
N SER A 249 -1.58 5.41 -16.97
CA SER A 249 -0.70 5.72 -18.09
C SER A 249 -1.01 4.84 -19.31
N ASP A 250 -0.61 5.31 -20.49
CA ASP A 250 -0.65 4.53 -21.74
C ASP A 250 0.32 3.33 -21.74
N LYS A 251 1.23 3.27 -20.76
CA LYS A 251 2.19 2.17 -20.57
C LYS A 251 1.68 1.07 -19.62
N ALA A 252 0.49 1.18 -19.05
CA ALA A 252 -0.02 0.21 -18.08
C ALA A 252 -0.14 -1.20 -18.69
N ILE A 253 0.52 -2.19 -18.09
CA ILE A 253 0.42 -3.60 -18.50
C ILE A 253 -0.28 -4.38 -17.39
N LEU A 254 -1.45 -4.92 -17.69
CA LEU A 254 -2.30 -5.66 -16.75
C LEU A 254 -2.53 -7.10 -17.22
N GLU A 255 -2.43 -8.05 -16.29
CA GLU A 255 -2.74 -9.46 -16.53
C GLU A 255 -3.63 -9.99 -15.40
N HIS A 256 -4.76 -10.60 -15.75
CA HIS A 256 -5.63 -11.26 -14.77
C HIS A 256 -5.10 -12.65 -14.43
N VAL A 257 -5.02 -12.96 -13.13
CA VAL A 257 -4.63 -14.28 -12.63
C VAL A 257 -5.76 -14.86 -11.79
N GLY A 258 -6.14 -16.11 -12.08
CA GLY A 258 -7.27 -16.79 -11.44
C GLY A 258 -8.60 -16.53 -12.15
N GLU A 259 -9.65 -17.21 -11.69
CA GLU A 259 -11.02 -16.91 -12.15
C GLU A 259 -11.54 -15.66 -11.46
N PRO A 260 -12.07 -14.66 -12.19
CA PRO A 260 -12.66 -13.48 -11.58
C PRO A 260 -13.73 -13.88 -10.56
N THR A 261 -13.68 -13.29 -9.37
CA THR A 261 -14.77 -13.41 -8.39
C THR A 261 -16.02 -12.73 -8.95
N GLU A 262 -16.86 -13.47 -9.66
CA GLU A 262 -18.18 -12.98 -10.06
C GLU A 262 -19.01 -12.61 -8.82
N HIS A 263 -19.77 -11.53 -8.94
CA HIS A 263 -20.70 -11.02 -7.94
C HIS A 263 -21.60 -12.13 -7.36
N HIS A 264 -21.92 -12.00 -6.07
CA HIS A 264 -23.03 -12.67 -5.39
C HIS A 264 -24.37 -12.41 -6.12
N LYS A 265 -24.62 -13.11 -7.23
CA LYS A 265 -25.95 -13.34 -7.78
C LYS A 265 -26.29 -14.78 -7.49
N ASN A 266 -27.33 -14.96 -6.69
CA ASN A 266 -27.96 -16.23 -6.33
C ASN A 266 -28.07 -17.17 -7.54
N LYS A 267 -27.09 -18.06 -7.74
CA LYS A 267 -27.25 -19.25 -8.58
C LYS A 267 -27.48 -20.43 -7.65
N LYS A 268 -28.73 -20.90 -7.62
CA LYS A 268 -29.08 -22.24 -7.13
C LYS A 268 -28.25 -23.26 -7.91
N VAL A 269 -27.22 -23.85 -7.29
CA VAL A 269 -26.43 -24.91 -7.92
C VAL A 269 -26.91 -26.28 -7.41
N LYS A 270 -27.46 -27.06 -8.34
CA LYS A 270 -27.71 -28.50 -8.20
C LYS A 270 -26.37 -29.26 -8.14
N LYS A 271 -26.42 -30.41 -7.45
CA LYS A 271 -25.34 -31.31 -7.03
C LYS A 271 -24.38 -31.83 -8.12
N LYS A 272 -23.16 -32.08 -7.61
CA LYS A 272 -22.17 -33.14 -7.91
C LYS A 272 -21.50 -33.15 -9.29
N GLU A 273 -20.20 -32.87 -9.28
CA GLU A 273 -19.21 -33.69 -10.00
C GLU A 273 -17.80 -33.55 -9.38
N LYS A 274 -17.10 -34.69 -9.31
CA LYS A 274 -15.74 -34.86 -8.79
C LYS A 274 -14.74 -34.08 -9.63
N ARG A 275 -13.92 -33.20 -9.04
CA ARG A 275 -12.73 -32.65 -9.70
C ARG A 275 -11.55 -32.48 -8.73
N ASN A 276 -10.38 -32.84 -9.25
CA ASN A 276 -9.06 -32.64 -8.66
C ASN A 276 -8.94 -31.29 -7.95
N LYS A 277 -8.40 -31.29 -6.73
CA LYS A 277 -7.98 -30.10 -5.98
C LYS A 277 -6.82 -29.39 -6.72
N LYS A 278 -7.11 -28.68 -7.81
CA LYS A 278 -6.37 -27.46 -8.12
C LYS A 278 -6.84 -26.44 -7.10
N SER A 279 -5.96 -26.00 -6.21
CA SER A 279 -6.26 -24.93 -5.26
C SER A 279 -6.95 -23.79 -6.02
N LEU A 280 -8.17 -23.41 -5.61
CA LEU A 280 -8.80 -22.17 -6.07
C LEU A 280 -7.84 -21.04 -5.69
N GLY A 281 -6.97 -20.65 -6.63
CA GLY A 281 -6.07 -19.54 -6.43
C GLY A 281 -6.90 -18.28 -6.30
N THR A 282 -6.62 -17.45 -5.29
CA THR A 282 -7.25 -16.14 -5.15
C THR A 282 -7.07 -15.33 -6.45
N SER A 283 -8.13 -14.70 -6.95
CA SER A 283 -8.07 -13.85 -8.14
C SER A 283 -7.34 -12.55 -7.83
N TYR A 284 -6.46 -12.12 -8.72
CA TYR A 284 -5.79 -10.82 -8.63
C TYR A 284 -5.35 -10.30 -10.01
N ILE A 285 -4.97 -9.03 -10.08
CA ILE A 285 -4.47 -8.36 -11.28
C ILE A 285 -2.97 -8.13 -11.12
N ARG A 286 -2.15 -8.73 -11.97
CA ARG A 286 -0.71 -8.46 -12.06
C ARG A 286 -0.48 -7.16 -12.82
N ILE A 287 0.38 -6.31 -12.27
CA ILE A 287 0.78 -5.04 -12.86
C ILE A 287 2.24 -5.14 -13.27
N GLY A 288 2.52 -4.90 -14.56
CA GLY A 288 3.89 -4.71 -15.03
C GLY A 288 4.68 -5.97 -15.33
N LYS A 289 4.05 -7.14 -15.52
CA LYS A 289 4.75 -8.42 -15.76
C LYS A 289 5.77 -8.40 -16.91
N LYS A 290 5.52 -7.56 -17.93
CA LYS A 290 6.43 -7.40 -19.10
C LYS A 290 7.47 -6.30 -18.91
N VAL A 291 7.42 -5.55 -17.80
CA VAL A 291 8.42 -4.54 -17.46
C VAL A 291 9.60 -5.27 -16.84
N THR A 292 10.77 -5.15 -17.46
CA THR A 292 11.98 -5.84 -17.00
C THR A 292 13.10 -4.85 -16.69
N ILE A 293 13.92 -5.21 -15.70
CA ILE A 293 15.23 -4.60 -15.45
C ILE A 293 16.29 -5.57 -15.99
N ASP A 294 17.24 -5.06 -16.76
CA ASP A 294 18.39 -5.85 -17.22
C ASP A 294 19.07 -6.52 -16.02
N ASN A 295 19.35 -7.82 -16.11
CA ASN A 295 19.96 -8.59 -15.02
C ASN A 295 21.24 -7.94 -14.48
N LYS A 296 22.02 -7.26 -15.33
CA LYS A 296 23.24 -6.56 -14.90
C LYS A 296 22.98 -5.36 -13.98
N HIS A 297 21.75 -4.83 -14.01
CA HIS A 297 21.32 -3.66 -13.23
C HIS A 297 20.46 -4.03 -12.01
N LYS A 298 19.99 -5.28 -11.90
CA LYS A 298 19.11 -5.71 -10.80
C LYS A 298 19.75 -5.49 -9.43
N GLN A 299 21.05 -5.74 -9.29
CA GLN A 299 21.75 -5.50 -8.03
C GLN A 299 21.76 -4.01 -7.67
N VAL A 300 21.99 -3.12 -8.63
CA VAL A 300 21.96 -1.66 -8.40
C VAL A 300 20.60 -1.22 -7.84
N TYR A 301 19.50 -1.73 -8.40
CA TYR A 301 18.17 -1.44 -7.88
C TYR A 301 17.95 -1.95 -6.45
N ARG A 302 18.37 -3.19 -6.16
CA ARG A 302 18.26 -3.77 -4.82
C ARG A 302 18.99 -2.95 -3.76
N GLU A 303 20.24 -2.58 -4.02
CA GLU A 303 21.06 -1.79 -3.09
C GLU A 303 20.50 -0.38 -2.83
N PHE A 304 19.88 0.24 -3.84
CA PHE A 304 19.36 1.61 -3.72
C PHE A 304 17.96 1.67 -3.12
N ASN A 305 17.13 0.64 -3.31
CA ASN A 305 15.78 0.56 -2.78
C ASN A 305 15.74 0.22 -1.30
N TYR A 306 16.73 -0.52 -0.80
CA TYR A 306 16.81 -0.86 0.61
C TYR A 306 17.12 0.38 1.47
N LEU A 307 16.27 0.67 2.47
CA LEU A 307 16.49 1.75 3.44
C LEU A 307 17.49 1.28 4.49
N LYS A 308 18.79 1.33 4.16
CA LYS A 308 19.84 1.36 5.19
C LYS A 308 19.95 2.77 5.74
N ASP A 309 20.09 2.88 7.06
CA ASP A 309 20.32 4.15 7.73
C ASP A 309 21.73 4.63 7.38
N GLN A 310 21.86 5.36 6.26
CA GLN A 310 23.15 5.87 5.79
C GLN A 310 23.09 7.36 5.45
N PRO A 311 24.15 8.12 5.78
CA PRO A 311 24.19 9.56 5.55
C PRO A 311 24.09 9.90 4.06
N ARG A 312 23.55 11.09 3.79
CA ARG A 312 23.13 11.67 2.49
C ARG A 312 24.24 11.88 1.44
N LYS A 313 25.23 10.98 1.30
CA LYS A 313 26.10 10.97 0.12
C LYS A 313 25.34 10.36 -1.06
N ARG A 314 25.71 10.78 -2.28
CA ARG A 314 25.18 10.18 -3.51
C ARG A 314 25.46 8.69 -3.45
N LYS A 315 24.40 7.87 -3.39
CA LYS A 315 24.57 6.40 -3.42
C LYS A 315 25.15 6.06 -4.79
N GLU A 316 26.26 5.34 -4.78
CA GLU A 316 26.91 4.77 -5.95
C GLU A 316 27.22 3.30 -5.60
N PHE A 317 26.97 2.39 -6.54
CA PHE A 317 27.31 0.98 -6.40
C PHE A 317 28.23 0.61 -7.56
N ASN A 318 29.51 0.34 -7.25
CA ASN A 318 30.54 0.04 -8.26
C ASN A 318 30.62 1.10 -9.38
N GLY A 319 30.55 2.39 -9.03
CA GLY A 319 30.57 3.51 -10.00
C GLY A 319 29.28 3.70 -10.79
N GLN A 320 28.25 2.88 -10.53
CA GLN A 320 26.93 3.00 -11.13
C GLN A 320 25.97 3.73 -10.19
N TRP A 321 25.03 4.47 -10.78
CA TRP A 321 23.94 5.11 -10.04
C TRP A 321 22.64 5.07 -10.83
N ILE A 322 21.52 5.17 -10.12
CA ILE A 322 20.19 5.26 -10.74
C ILE A 322 19.91 6.72 -11.06
N VAL A 323 19.67 7.00 -12.34
CA VAL A 323 18.99 8.23 -12.74
C VAL A 323 17.50 8.01 -12.48
N ARG A 324 16.97 8.73 -11.49
CA ARG A 324 15.59 8.61 -11.06
C ARG A 324 14.62 8.91 -12.20
N GLY A 325 13.55 8.13 -12.27
CA GLY A 325 12.45 8.37 -13.18
C GLY A 325 11.63 9.57 -12.73
N HIS A 326 10.73 10.05 -13.57
CA HIS A 326 9.78 11.09 -13.19
C HIS A 326 8.54 11.06 -14.07
N TRP A 327 7.49 11.71 -13.59
CA TRP A 327 6.30 11.99 -14.40
C TRP A 327 6.44 13.31 -15.13
N ARG A 328 6.16 13.30 -16.44
CA ARG A 328 6.18 14.50 -17.26
C ARG A 328 4.78 14.82 -17.75
N ASN A 329 4.33 16.05 -17.51
CA ASN A 329 3.09 16.57 -18.08
C ASN A 329 3.35 17.05 -19.52
N GLN A 330 3.03 16.22 -20.50
CA GLN A 330 3.34 16.43 -21.91
C GLN A 330 2.16 17.10 -22.65
N PRO A 331 2.36 18.27 -23.29
CA PRO A 331 1.42 18.82 -24.27
C PRO A 331 1.14 17.84 -25.40
N TYR A 332 -0.13 17.72 -25.82
CA TYR A 332 -0.52 16.99 -27.02
C TYR A 332 -1.83 17.54 -27.61
N GLY A 333 -2.22 17.00 -28.77
CA GLY A 333 -3.44 17.41 -29.49
C GLY A 333 -3.28 18.69 -30.29
N GLU A 334 -4.37 19.12 -30.92
CA GLU A 334 -4.42 20.35 -31.73
C GLU A 334 -4.08 21.56 -30.86
N GLY A 335 -3.15 22.39 -31.33
CA GLY A 335 -2.67 23.57 -30.61
C GLY A 335 -1.97 23.26 -29.27
N LEU A 336 -1.62 22.00 -28.98
CA LEU A 336 -0.99 21.57 -27.72
C LEU A 336 -1.81 21.93 -26.46
N LEU A 337 -3.13 22.05 -26.61
CA LEU A 337 -4.05 22.42 -25.54
C LEU A 337 -4.33 21.28 -24.55
N LYS A 338 -4.12 20.02 -24.97
CA LYS A 338 -4.34 18.84 -24.11
C LYS A 338 -3.07 18.48 -23.38
N ARG A 339 -3.23 17.86 -22.21
CA ARG A 339 -2.15 17.45 -21.30
C ARG A 339 -2.25 15.97 -21.00
N LYS A 340 -1.16 15.22 -21.17
CA LYS A 340 -1.07 13.82 -20.76
C LYS A 340 0.12 13.62 -19.85
N LEU A 341 -0.06 12.85 -18.78
CA LEU A 341 1.04 12.47 -17.91
C LEU A 341 1.73 11.26 -18.51
N ILE A 342 3.04 11.36 -18.76
CA ILE A 342 3.86 10.26 -19.27
C ILE A 342 4.91 9.86 -18.23
N TRP A 343 5.16 8.56 -18.11
CA TRP A 343 6.20 8.04 -17.24
C TRP A 343 7.53 7.98 -17.98
N ILE A 344 8.51 8.73 -17.48
CA ILE A 344 9.90 8.61 -17.85
C ILE A 344 10.56 7.65 -16.87
N GLU A 345 10.91 6.46 -17.36
CA GLU A 345 11.43 5.37 -16.55
C GLU A 345 12.82 5.68 -16.00
N PRO A 346 13.15 5.23 -14.78
CA PRO A 346 14.51 5.29 -14.28
C PRO A 346 15.42 4.37 -15.10
N TYR A 347 16.70 4.73 -15.14
CA TYR A 347 17.74 3.93 -15.78
C TYR A 347 19.05 4.01 -15.00
N VAL A 348 19.90 2.99 -15.16
CA VAL A 348 21.24 2.97 -14.56
C VAL A 348 22.22 3.68 -15.48
N LYS A 349 23.07 4.53 -14.89
CA LYS A 349 24.18 5.22 -15.55
C LYS A 349 25.49 4.85 -14.83
N GLY A 350 26.63 5.03 -15.51
CA GLY A 350 27.95 4.72 -14.95
C GLY A 350 28.54 3.38 -15.39
N VAL A 351 28.14 2.86 -16.56
CA VAL A 351 28.74 1.67 -17.18
C VAL A 351 29.19 2.01 -18.60
N GLY A 352 30.48 1.90 -18.88
CA GLY A 352 31.14 2.15 -20.16
C GLY A 352 32.47 2.92 -20.00
N GLU A 353 33.44 2.69 -20.89
CA GLU A 353 34.56 3.63 -21.08
C GLU A 353 33.97 5.02 -21.36
N LEU A 354 34.56 6.06 -20.78
CA LEU A 354 34.23 7.44 -21.12
C LEU A 354 34.61 7.67 -22.60
N GLU A 355 33.67 7.47 -23.52
CA GLU A 355 33.81 8.07 -24.84
C GLU A 355 33.57 9.57 -24.66
N GLU A 356 34.65 10.36 -24.77
CA GLU A 356 34.58 11.80 -24.89
C GLU A 356 33.78 12.15 -26.16
N THR A 357 32.46 12.29 -26.02
CA THR A 357 31.67 13.01 -27.01
C THR A 357 32.03 14.49 -26.92
N GLU A 358 32.96 14.93 -27.75
CA GLU A 358 33.17 16.35 -28.03
C GLU A 358 31.87 16.92 -28.65
N TYR A 359 31.19 17.77 -27.89
CA TYR A 359 30.10 18.56 -28.44
C TYR A 359 30.71 19.69 -29.27
N LEU A 360 30.65 19.57 -30.59
CA LEU A 360 30.81 20.71 -31.48
C LEU A 360 29.64 21.66 -31.25
N VAL A 361 29.86 22.68 -30.42
CA VAL A 361 28.98 23.84 -30.34
C VAL A 361 29.05 24.53 -31.71
N LYS A 362 27.93 24.50 -32.45
CA LYS A 362 27.78 25.26 -33.70
C LYS A 362 27.45 26.71 -33.42
#